data_AF-A0A9E1GRY9-F1
#
_entry.id   AF-A0A9E1GRY9-F1
#
_cell.length_a   1.000
_cell.length_b   1.000
_cell.length_c   1.000
_cell.angle_alpha   90.00
_cell.angle_beta   90.00
_cell.angle_gamma   90.00
#
_symmetry.space_group_name_H-M   'P 1'
#
loop_
_entity.id
_entity.type
_entity.pdbx_description
1 polymer ?
#
loop_
_entity_poly.entity_id
_entity_poly.type
_entity_poly.pdbx_seq_one_letter_code
_entity_poly.pdbx_strand_id
1 'polypeptide(L)'
;MIKVELLEYLQLQCNCQYLSDLKYSPYWTSRLLAMKNPDQFTVEEWNRTLEYLTDQPVQCQTLREVQNYLSHRSELPKANKDE
;
A
#
# COMPACT_ATOMS: atom_id res chain seq x y z
N MET A 1 15.24 -16.13 9.14
CA MET A 1 14.38 -15.98 7.95
C MET A 1 14.16 -14.51 7.76
N ILE A 2 14.56 -13.95 6.62
CA ILE A 2 14.27 -12.54 6.29
C ILE A 2 12.79 -12.52 5.89
N LYS A 3 11.90 -12.12 6.81
CA LYS A 3 10.54 -11.74 6.44
C LYS A 3 10.67 -10.38 5.77
N VAL A 4 10.50 -10.35 4.45
CA VAL A 4 10.33 -9.08 3.74
C VAL A 4 8.92 -8.61 4.05
N GLU A 5 8.79 -7.55 4.84
CA GLU A 5 7.48 -6.98 5.16
C GLU A 5 6.87 -6.34 3.90
N LEU A 6 5.53 -6.25 3.82
CA LEU A 6 4.83 -5.70 2.65
C LEU A 6 5.33 -4.29 2.27
N LEU A 7 5.72 -3.48 3.25
CA LEU A 7 6.33 -2.16 3.03
C LEU A 7 7.69 -2.24 2.31
N GLU A 8 8.56 -3.16 2.70
CA GLU A 8 9.88 -3.36 2.06
C GLU A 8 9.71 -3.92 0.65
N TYR A 9 8.77 -4.85 0.46
CA TYR A 9 8.41 -5.33 -0.87
C TYR A 9 7.97 -4.17 -1.76
N LEU A 10 7.09 -3.30 -1.25
CA LEU A 10 6.56 -2.17 -1.99
C LEU A 10 7.64 -1.12 -2.30
N GLN A 11 8.56 -0.90 -1.37
CA GLN A 11 9.72 -0.02 -1.54
C GLN A 11 10.53 -0.41 -2.78
N LEU A 12 10.84 -1.70 -2.90
CA LEU A 12 11.56 -2.25 -4.03
C LEU A 12 10.75 -2.12 -5.33
N GLN A 13 9.44 -2.40 -5.29
CA GLN A 13 8.58 -2.28 -6.47
C GLN A 13 8.35 -0.84 -6.95
N CYS A 14 8.43 0.13 -6.03
CA CYS A 14 8.33 1.55 -6.34
C CYS A 14 9.68 2.20 -6.63
N ASN A 15 10.80 1.46 -6.53
CA ASN A 15 12.16 1.96 -6.67
C ASN A 15 12.45 3.16 -5.75
N CYS A 16 11.94 3.10 -4.53
CA CYS A 16 12.14 4.12 -3.50
C CYS A 16 13.43 3.83 -2.72
N GLN A 17 14.24 4.86 -2.47
CA GLN A 17 15.46 4.70 -1.67
C GLN A 17 15.13 4.51 -0.18
N TYR A 18 14.10 5.19 0.32
CA TYR A 18 13.64 5.09 1.71
C TYR A 18 12.16 4.69 1.80
N LEU A 19 11.77 4.05 2.91
CA LEU A 19 10.36 3.76 3.21
C LEU A 19 9.52 5.03 3.35
N SER A 20 10.11 6.15 3.77
CA SER A 20 9.42 7.45 3.83
C SER A 20 8.96 7.94 2.45
N ASP A 21 9.73 7.61 1.40
CA ASP A 21 9.45 8.08 0.04
C ASP A 21 8.21 7.39 -0.54
N LEU A 22 7.87 6.19 -0.04
CA LEU A 22 6.69 5.46 -0.48
C LEU A 22 5.40 6.25 -0.31
N LYS A 23 5.27 7.04 0.77
CA LYS A 23 4.07 7.86 1.02
C LYS A 23 3.82 8.88 -0.10
N TYR A 24 4.91 9.36 -0.71
CA TYR A 24 4.89 10.35 -1.78
C TYR A 24 4.92 9.71 -3.18
N SER A 25 5.19 8.40 -3.26
CA SER A 25 5.21 7.69 -4.53
C SER A 25 3.81 7.66 -5.15
N PRO A 26 3.64 8.09 -6.40
CA PRO A 26 2.35 8.02 -7.02
C PRO A 26 1.95 6.58 -7.41
N TYR A 27 2.86 5.61 -7.27
CA TYR A 27 2.73 4.27 -7.84
C TYR A 27 2.40 3.18 -6.81
N TRP A 28 2.44 3.47 -5.50
CA TRP A 28 2.25 2.42 -4.49
C TRP A 28 0.88 1.75 -4.63
N THR A 29 -0.19 2.50 -4.91
CA THR A 29 -1.55 1.94 -5.05
C THR A 29 -1.64 1.00 -6.24
N SER A 30 -1.09 1.38 -7.40
CA SER A 30 -1.11 0.53 -8.60
C SER A 30 -0.21 -0.69 -8.45
N ARG A 31 0.91 -0.58 -7.72
CA ARG A 31 1.78 -1.73 -7.39
C ARG A 31 1.10 -2.72 -6.46
N LEU A 32 0.35 -2.25 -5.46
CA LEU A 32 -0.43 -3.11 -4.57
C LEU A 32 -1.58 -3.80 -5.32
N LEU A 33 -2.30 -3.08 -6.20
CA LEU A 33 -3.36 -3.66 -7.04
C LEU A 33 -2.83 -4.68 -8.07
N ALA A 34 -1.63 -4.45 -8.61
CA ALA A 34 -0.99 -5.35 -9.56
C ALA A 34 -0.27 -6.55 -8.90
N MET A 35 -0.36 -6.69 -7.58
CA MET A 35 0.29 -7.78 -6.85
C MET A 35 -0.36 -9.12 -7.23
N LYS A 36 0.46 -10.08 -7.69
CA LYS A 36 -0.02 -11.39 -8.13
C LYS A 36 -0.48 -12.30 -6.97
N ASN A 37 0.22 -12.24 -5.83
CA ASN A 37 -0.02 -13.10 -4.67
C ASN A 37 -0.28 -12.23 -3.42
N PRO A 38 -1.43 -11.56 -3.29
CA PRO A 38 -1.75 -10.73 -2.13
C PRO A 38 -1.93 -11.55 -0.84
N ASP A 39 -2.23 -12.83 -0.97
CA ASP A 39 -2.39 -13.83 0.08
C ASP A 39 -1.07 -14.24 0.78
N GLN A 40 0.08 -13.85 0.22
CA GLN A 40 1.38 -14.07 0.88
C GLN A 40 1.56 -13.21 2.15
N PHE A 41 0.76 -12.14 2.30
CA PHE A 41 0.77 -11.24 3.44
C PHE A 41 -0.52 -11.37 4.23
N THR A 42 -0.41 -11.27 5.55
CA THR A 42 -1.56 -11.27 6.45
C THR A 42 -2.37 -9.98 6.32
N VAL A 43 -3.66 -10.03 6.67
CA VAL A 43 -4.50 -8.83 6.70
C VAL A 43 -3.96 -7.77 7.66
N GLU A 44 -3.31 -8.18 8.76
CA GLU A 44 -2.64 -7.27 9.69
C GLU A 44 -1.48 -6.51 9.04
N GLU A 45 -0.67 -7.19 8.22
CA GLU A 45 0.42 -6.54 7.46
C GLU A 45 -0.12 -5.57 6.41
N TRP A 46 -1.21 -5.93 5.74
CA TRP A 46 -1.94 -5.04 4.84
C TRP A 46 -2.45 -3.80 5.55
N ASN A 47 -3.12 -3.96 6.70
CA ASN A 47 -3.62 -2.85 7.50
C ASN A 47 -2.49 -1.92 7.91
N ARG A 48 -1.41 -2.44 8.52
CA ARG A 48 -0.25 -1.61 8.93
C ARG A 48 0.39 -0.87 7.77
N THR A 49 0.50 -1.52 6.61
CA THR A 49 1.06 -0.90 5.41
C THR A 49 0.16 0.22 4.90
N LEU A 50 -1.15 -0.01 4.83
CA LEU A 50 -2.11 1.00 4.38
C LEU A 50 -2.20 2.16 5.38
N GLU A 51 -2.18 1.89 6.68
CA GLU A 51 -2.12 2.91 7.72
C GLU A 51 -0.89 3.79 7.56
N TYR A 52 0.28 3.17 7.35
CA TYR A 52 1.51 3.90 7.09
C TYR A 52 1.43 4.76 5.82
N LEU A 53 0.95 4.21 4.70
CA LEU A 53 0.91 4.91 3.41
C LEU A 53 -0.13 6.02 3.34
N THR A 54 -1.20 5.90 4.11
CA THR A 54 -2.34 6.82 4.06
C THR A 54 -2.43 7.77 5.24
N ASP A 55 -1.67 7.52 6.31
CA ASP A 55 -1.79 8.21 7.61
C ASP A 55 -3.25 8.21 8.13
N GLN A 56 -4.00 7.14 7.82
CA GLN A 56 -5.38 6.92 8.25
C GLN A 56 -5.50 5.54 8.89
N PRO A 57 -6.35 5.37 9.92
CA PRO A 57 -6.58 4.05 10.50
C PRO A 57 -7.24 3.11 9.48
N VAL A 58 -6.73 1.88 9.36
CA VAL A 58 -7.25 0.86 8.45
C VAL A 58 -7.42 -0.44 9.21
N GLN A 59 -8.65 -0.96 9.20
CA GLN A 59 -9.03 -2.16 9.95
C GLN A 59 -9.83 -3.11 9.06
N CYS A 60 -9.23 -3.53 7.95
CA CYS A 60 -9.80 -4.61 7.16
C CYS A 60 -9.72 -5.93 7.95
N GLN A 61 -10.72 -6.79 7.80
CA GLN A 61 -10.74 -8.13 8.39
C GLN A 61 -10.41 -9.21 7.35
N THR A 62 -10.56 -8.89 6.06
CA THR A 62 -10.31 -9.82 4.96
C THR A 62 -9.50 -9.18 3.83
N LEU A 63 -8.79 -10.00 3.04
CA LEU A 63 -8.09 -9.53 1.83
C LEU A 63 -9.05 -8.92 0.80
N ARG A 64 -10.32 -9.35 0.78
CA ARG A 64 -11.34 -8.77 -0.08
C ARG A 64 -11.64 -7.33 0.31
N GLU A 65 -11.70 -7.02 1.61
CA GLU A 65 -11.87 -5.64 2.08
C GLU A 65 -10.66 -4.77 1.76
N VAL A 66 -9.45 -5.33 1.88
CA VAL A 66 -8.21 -4.66 1.47
C VAL A 66 -8.26 -4.29 -0.02
N GLN A 67 -8.64 -5.24 -0.88
CA GLN A 67 -8.79 -5.00 -2.33
C GLN A 67 -9.85 -3.94 -2.62
N ASN A 68 -11.00 -4.00 -1.94
CA ASN A 68 -12.03 -2.97 -2.07
C ASN A 68 -11.49 -1.59 -1.66
N TYR A 69 -10.79 -1.50 -0.53
CA TYR A 69 -10.19 -0.25 -0.04
C TYR A 69 -9.22 0.34 -1.08
N LEU A 70 -8.34 -0.50 -1.65
CA LEU A 70 -7.38 -0.10 -2.68
C LEU A 70 -8.07 0.38 -3.97
N SER A 71 -9.11 -0.32 -4.43
CA SER A 71 -9.86 0.07 -5.63
C SER A 71 -10.52 1.43 -5.48
N HIS A 72 -11.23 1.68 -4.37
CA HIS A 72 -11.87 2.99 -4.13
C HIS A 72 -10.85 4.13 -4.03
N ARG A 73 -9.62 3.86 -3.54
CA ARG A 73 -8.55 4.87 -3.52
C ARG A 73 -7.92 5.12 -4.88
N SER A 74 -7.86 4.13 -5.76
CA SER A 74 -7.34 4.32 -7.11
C SER A 74 -8.22 5.22 -7.97
N GLU A 75 -9.50 5.36 -7.60
CA GLU A 75 -10.48 6.23 -8.26
C GLU A 75 -10.44 7.69 -7.75
N LEU A 76 -9.75 7.97 -6.63
CA LEU A 76 -9.59 9.33 -6.15
C LEU A 76 -8.48 10.01 -6.98
N PRO A 77 -8.81 11.07 -7.76
CA PRO A 77 -7.77 11.90 -8.34
C PRO A 77 -6.97 12.50 -7.19
N LYS A 78 -5.64 12.30 -7.20
CA LYS A 78 -4.75 12.95 -6.25
C LYS A 78 -5.01 14.44 -6.36
N ALA A 79 -5.62 15.02 -5.33
CA ALA A 79 -5.75 16.46 -5.24
C ALA A 79 -4.35 17.04 -5.37
N ASN A 80 -4.11 17.72 -6.49
CA ASN A 80 -2.93 18.54 -6.69
C ASN A 80 -2.83 19.44 -5.46
N LYS A 81 -1.77 19.30 -4.68
CA LYS A 81 -1.28 20.43 -3.90
C LYS A 81 -0.39 21.21 -4.85
N ASP A 82 -1.05 22.06 -5.65
CA ASP A 82 -0.44 23.27 -6.15
C ASP A 82 0.02 24.07 -4.92
N GLU A 83 1.33 24.24 -4.77
CA GLU A 83 1.94 25.36 -4.05
C GLU A 83 3.16 25.83 -4.86
#